data_AF-A0A531LRW2-F1
#
_entry.id   AF-A0A531LRW2-F1
#
_cell.length_a   1.000
_cell.length_b   1.000
_cell.length_c   1.000
_cell.angle_alpha   90.00
_cell.angle_beta   90.00
_cell.angle_gamma   90.00
#
_symmetry.space_group_name_H-M   'P 1'
#
loop_
_entity.id
_entity.type
_entity.pdbx_description
1 polymer ?
#
loop_
_entity_poly.entity_id
_entity_poly.type
_entity_poly.pdbx_seq_one_letter_code
_entity_poly.pdbx_strand_id
1 'polypeptide(L)'
;QAGLGEGVQVIADGLNGRTTAFDDHLAGADRNGAKVLPTILMSHAPLDLIVIMLGANDMKPWIHGNPVAAKQGMQRLIDIVRGHDYPFGWAAPQILIVAPPAVTRTDNAEFKEMFAGGDEA
;
A
#
# COMPACT_ATOMS: atom_id res chain seq x y z
N GLN A 1 -16.83 1.33 7.77
CA GLN A 1 -17.41 0.46 8.82
C GLN A 1 -18.94 0.36 8.73
N ALA A 2 -19.66 1.46 8.49
CA ALA A 2 -21.14 1.46 8.39
C ALA A 2 -21.76 0.39 7.47
N GLY A 3 -21.07 -0.04 6.41
CA GLY A 3 -21.55 -1.10 5.49
C GLY A 3 -21.25 -2.55 5.90
N LEU A 4 -20.54 -2.80 7.01
CA LEU A 4 -20.06 -4.13 7.41
C LEU A 4 -20.74 -4.68 8.68
N GLY A 5 -21.56 -3.88 9.36
CA GLY A 5 -22.21 -4.26 10.62
C GLY A 5 -21.28 -4.17 11.84
N GLU A 6 -21.79 -4.60 13.00
CA GLU A 6 -21.12 -4.43 14.31
C GLU A 6 -20.06 -5.52 14.61
N GLY A 7 -20.06 -6.63 13.87
CA GLY A 7 -19.11 -7.74 14.06
C GLY A 7 -17.74 -7.54 13.41
N VAL A 8 -17.50 -6.39 12.77
CA VAL A 8 -16.24 -6.11 12.07
C VAL A 8 -15.59 -4.86 12.64
N GLN A 9 -14.36 -5.03 13.12
CA GLN A 9 -13.46 -3.94 13.45
C GLN A 9 -12.62 -3.59 12.22
N VAL A 10 -12.65 -2.32 11.81
CA VAL A 10 -11.82 -1.83 10.70
C VAL A 10 -10.72 -0.95 11.27
N ILE A 11 -9.47 -1.26 10.93
CA ILE A 11 -8.29 -0.48 11.31
C ILE A 11 -7.80 0.25 10.06
N ALA A 12 -7.75 1.57 10.11
CA ALA A 12 -7.27 2.40 9.00
C ALA A 12 -5.78 2.72 9.18
N ASP A 13 -4.92 2.06 8.40
CA ASP A 13 -3.47 2.33 8.35
C ASP A 13 -3.09 2.96 7.01
N GLY A 14 -3.59 4.18 6.77
CA GLY A 14 -3.32 4.96 5.57
C GLY A 14 -2.19 5.97 5.79
N LEU A 15 -1.23 6.02 4.87
CA LEU A 15 -0.14 7.01 4.88
C LEU A 15 0.00 7.68 3.51
N ASN A 16 -0.11 9.01 3.49
CA ASN A 16 0.07 9.80 2.27
C ASN A 16 1.47 9.58 1.70
N GLY A 17 1.52 9.26 0.41
CA GLY A 17 2.77 9.00 -0.32
C GLY A 17 3.34 7.60 -0.15
N ARG A 18 2.69 6.70 0.63
CA ARG A 18 3.15 5.31 0.76
C ARG A 18 3.24 4.64 -0.61
N THR A 19 4.39 4.05 -0.90
CA THR A 19 4.66 3.24 -2.09
C THR A 19 4.47 1.76 -1.75
N THR A 20 4.46 0.87 -2.73
CA THR A 20 4.44 -0.56 -2.44
C THR A 20 5.73 -1.01 -1.73
N ALA A 21 6.91 -0.82 -2.34
CA ALA A 21 8.18 -1.31 -1.80
C ALA A 21 9.38 -0.37 -2.05
N PHE A 22 9.15 0.90 -2.35
CA PHE A 22 10.18 1.86 -2.76
C PHE A 22 10.39 2.96 -1.71
N ASP A 23 11.63 3.38 -1.52
CA ASP A 23 11.95 4.45 -0.59
C ASP A 23 11.55 5.81 -1.17
N ASP A 24 10.93 6.64 -0.33
CA ASP A 24 10.68 8.06 -0.59
C ASP A 24 11.13 8.84 0.64
N HIS A 25 12.25 9.56 0.51
CA HIS A 25 12.87 10.33 1.59
C HIS A 25 12.36 11.77 1.68
N LEU A 26 11.35 12.15 0.89
CA LEU A 26 10.83 13.52 0.83
C LEU A 26 9.79 13.82 1.92
N ALA A 27 9.60 12.93 2.90
CA ALA A 27 8.69 13.11 4.02
C ALA A 27 9.32 12.69 5.35
N GLY A 28 8.80 13.21 6.45
CA GLY A 28 9.24 12.86 7.81
C GLY A 28 8.79 11.48 8.30
N ALA A 29 8.43 10.57 7.40
CA ALA A 29 7.96 9.22 7.71
C ALA A 29 8.43 8.24 6.64
N ASP A 30 8.67 6.98 7.02
CA ASP A 30 8.99 5.92 6.06
C ASP A 30 7.75 5.59 5.22
N ARG A 31 7.85 5.86 3.92
CA ARG A 31 6.80 5.63 2.92
C ARG A 31 6.96 4.28 2.21
N ASN A 32 8.00 3.51 2.50
CA ASN A 32 8.19 2.19 1.91
C ASN A 32 7.26 1.18 2.59
N GLY A 33 6.18 0.80 1.92
CA GLY A 33 5.19 -0.15 2.44
C GLY A 33 5.83 -1.46 2.93
N ALA A 34 6.80 -2.00 2.18
CA ALA A 34 7.46 -3.25 2.53
C ALA A 34 8.31 -3.16 3.81
N LYS A 35 8.88 -1.99 4.13
CA LYS A 35 9.65 -1.80 5.38
C LYS A 35 8.75 -1.69 6.60
N VAL A 36 7.64 -0.98 6.48
CA VAL A 36 6.73 -0.70 7.62
C VAL A 36 5.72 -1.82 7.88
N LEU A 37 5.37 -2.61 6.86
CA LEU A 37 4.31 -3.62 6.95
C LEU A 37 4.51 -4.67 8.05
N PRO A 38 5.71 -5.23 8.29
CA PRO A 38 5.91 -6.17 9.40
C PRO A 38 5.54 -5.58 10.77
N THR A 39 5.89 -4.31 11.00
CA THR A 39 5.54 -3.61 12.25
C THR A 39 4.04 -3.35 12.34
N ILE A 40 3.40 -2.98 11.24
CA ILE A 40 1.95 -2.76 11.16
C ILE A 40 1.20 -4.06 11.46
N LEU A 41 1.61 -5.18 10.85
CA LEU A 41 1.00 -6.50 11.07
C LEU A 41 1.00 -6.85 12.56
N MET A 42 2.11 -6.65 13.26
CA MET A 42 2.17 -6.95 14.70
C MET A 42 1.48 -5.95 15.59
N SER A 43 1.47 -4.67 15.21
CA SER A 43 0.81 -3.63 16.02
C SER A 43 -0.70 -3.83 16.10
N HIS A 44 -1.28 -4.46 15.07
CA HIS A 44 -2.72 -4.69 14.95
C HIS A 44 -3.12 -6.16 15.03
N ALA A 45 -2.19 -7.07 15.28
CA ALA A 45 -2.49 -8.49 15.39
C ALA A 45 -3.38 -8.79 16.61
N PRO A 46 -4.25 -9.83 16.54
CA PRO A 46 -4.49 -10.69 15.38
C PRO A 46 -5.36 -10.02 14.31
N LEU A 47 -5.12 -10.38 13.04
CA LEU A 47 -5.89 -9.91 11.88
C LEU A 47 -6.50 -11.09 11.12
N ASP A 48 -7.75 -10.95 10.70
CA ASP A 48 -8.41 -11.94 9.83
C ASP A 48 -8.21 -11.64 8.33
N LEU A 49 -8.14 -10.35 7.99
CA LEU A 49 -8.05 -9.84 6.61
C LEU A 49 -7.18 -8.59 6.56
N ILE A 50 -6.29 -8.51 5.57
CA ILE A 50 -5.62 -7.27 5.18
C ILE A 50 -6.09 -6.83 3.78
N VAL A 51 -6.45 -5.56 3.66
CA VAL A 51 -6.82 -4.93 2.39
C VAL A 51 -5.69 -4.00 1.97
N ILE A 52 -5.06 -4.28 0.83
CA ILE A 52 -3.92 -3.50 0.34
C ILE A 52 -4.34 -2.75 -0.92
N MET A 53 -4.42 -1.42 -0.80
CA MET A 53 -4.65 -0.49 -1.91
C MET A 53 -3.45 0.45 -2.04
N LEU A 54 -2.44 0.02 -2.78
CA LEU A 54 -1.20 0.76 -3.06
C LEU A 54 -0.84 0.64 -4.54
N GLY A 55 0.10 1.45 -5.01
CA GLY A 55 0.56 1.48 -6.40
C GLY A 55 0.46 2.85 -7.06
N ALA A 56 -0.40 3.75 -6.54
CA ALA A 56 -0.53 5.09 -7.12
C ALA A 56 0.78 5.88 -7.04
N ASN A 57 1.43 5.92 -5.86
CA ASN A 57 2.69 6.65 -5.68
C ASN A 57 3.87 6.03 -6.43
N ASP A 58 3.80 4.73 -6.72
CA ASP A 58 4.79 4.02 -7.53
C ASP A 58 4.81 4.54 -8.97
N MET A 59 3.72 5.17 -9.44
CA MET A 59 3.62 5.80 -10.76
C MET A 59 4.30 7.17 -10.82
N LYS A 60 4.80 7.71 -9.70
CA LYS A 60 5.63 8.92 -9.73
C LYS A 60 6.96 8.59 -10.43
N PRO A 61 7.39 9.38 -11.43
CA PRO A 61 8.61 9.08 -12.19
C PRO A 61 9.87 8.95 -11.33
N TRP A 62 9.98 9.69 -10.23
CA TRP A 62 11.14 9.62 -9.33
C TRP A 62 11.09 8.46 -8.33
N ILE A 63 9.95 7.78 -8.21
CA ILE A 63 9.85 6.53 -7.45
C ILE A 63 10.18 5.38 -8.40
N HIS A 64 9.37 5.24 -9.45
CA HIS A 64 9.68 4.35 -10.56
C HIS A 64 8.92 4.70 -11.84
N GLY A 65 7.65 5.09 -11.75
CA GLY A 65 6.82 5.40 -12.92
C GLY A 65 6.50 4.19 -13.80
N ASN A 66 6.54 2.97 -13.25
CA ASN A 66 6.36 1.73 -14.03
C ASN A 66 5.33 0.78 -13.38
N PRO A 67 4.27 0.38 -14.11
CA PRO A 67 3.22 -0.51 -13.58
C PRO A 67 3.74 -1.91 -13.23
N VAL A 68 4.73 -2.43 -13.96
CA VAL A 68 5.37 -3.72 -13.64
C VAL A 68 6.11 -3.63 -12.30
N ALA A 69 6.79 -2.52 -12.03
CA ALA A 69 7.47 -2.31 -10.77
C ALA A 69 6.50 -2.23 -9.59
N ALA A 70 5.38 -1.52 -9.74
CA ALA A 70 4.31 -1.49 -8.74
C ALA A 70 3.74 -2.90 -8.48
N LYS A 71 3.56 -3.71 -9.54
CA LYS A 71 3.13 -5.11 -9.41
C LYS A 71 4.16 -5.96 -8.66
N GLN A 72 5.45 -5.78 -8.90
CA GLN A 72 6.51 -6.48 -8.15
C GLN A 72 6.55 -6.07 -6.68
N GLY A 73 6.38 -4.78 -6.38
CA GLY A 73 6.27 -4.31 -5.01
C GLY A 73 5.01 -4.84 -4.31
N MET A 74 3.87 -4.94 -5.01
CA MET A 74 2.67 -5.60 -4.48
C MET A 74 2.93 -7.08 -4.16
N GLN A 75 3.63 -7.81 -5.04
CA GLN A 75 4.06 -9.19 -4.75
C GLN A 75 4.90 -9.27 -3.48
N ARG A 76 5.83 -8.33 -3.29
CA ARG A 76 6.63 -8.26 -2.07
C ARG A 76 5.77 -8.08 -0.82
N LEU A 77 4.72 -7.26 -0.86
CA LEU A 77 3.79 -7.10 0.26
C LEU A 77 3.02 -8.39 0.56
N ILE A 78 2.56 -9.12 -0.46
CA ILE A 78 1.91 -10.42 -0.30
C ILE A 78 2.84 -11.42 0.40
N ASP A 79 4.10 -11.47 -0.04
CA ASP A 79 5.10 -12.38 0.52
C ASP A 79 5.41 -12.04 1.98
N ILE A 80 5.43 -10.75 2.33
CA ILE A 80 5.55 -10.30 3.74
C ILE A 80 4.39 -10.83 4.55
N VAL A 81 3.13 -10.58 4.13
CA VAL A 81 1.95 -10.99 4.90
C VAL A 81 1.92 -12.50 5.10
N ARG A 82 2.20 -13.29 4.06
CA ARG A 82 2.17 -14.76 4.13
C ARG A 82 3.34 -15.36 4.92
N GLY A 83 4.52 -14.74 4.83
CA GLY A 83 5.74 -15.22 5.46
C GLY A 83 6.05 -14.59 6.81
N HIS A 84 5.17 -13.77 7.36
CA HIS A 84 5.38 -13.13 8.66
C HIS A 84 5.29 -14.16 9.81
N ASP A 85 6.08 -13.93 10.87
CA ASP A 85 6.13 -14.80 12.05
C ASP A 85 5.03 -14.40 13.04
N TYR A 86 3.82 -14.92 12.83
CA TYR A 86 2.68 -14.63 13.69
C TYR A 86 2.78 -15.41 15.02
N PRO A 87 2.81 -14.72 16.18
CA PRO A 87 2.96 -15.38 17.47
C PRO A 87 1.68 -16.11 17.89
N PHE A 88 1.77 -16.90 18.97
CA PHE A 88 0.64 -17.59 19.60
C PHE A 88 -0.14 -18.55 18.69
N GLY A 89 0.46 -18.98 17.57
CA GLY A 89 -0.17 -19.86 16.59
C GLY A 89 -1.25 -19.17 15.76
N TRP A 90 -1.27 -17.84 15.69
CA TRP A 90 -2.18 -17.10 14.83
C TRP A 90 -1.93 -17.42 13.36
N ALA A 91 -3.02 -17.58 12.61
CA ALA A 91 -2.94 -17.75 11.16
C ALA A 91 -2.57 -16.42 10.49
N ALA A 92 -1.90 -16.49 9.35
CA ALA A 92 -1.73 -15.33 8.48
C ALA A 92 -3.12 -14.84 8.00
N PRO A 93 -3.38 -13.51 7.99
CA PRO A 93 -4.64 -12.97 7.52
C PRO A 93 -4.85 -13.29 6.04
N GLN A 94 -6.10 -13.34 5.63
CA GLN A 94 -6.46 -13.31 4.22
C GLN A 94 -6.00 -11.99 3.59
N ILE A 95 -5.80 -11.96 2.27
CA ILE A 95 -5.32 -10.78 1.54
C ILE A 95 -6.33 -10.41 0.46
N LEU A 96 -6.81 -9.17 0.50
CA LEU A 96 -7.55 -8.55 -0.58
C LEU A 96 -6.69 -7.44 -1.21
N ILE A 97 -6.35 -7.61 -2.48
CA ILE A 97 -5.64 -6.59 -3.26
C ILE A 97 -6.68 -5.73 -3.96
N VAL A 98 -6.53 -4.42 -3.83
CA VAL A 98 -7.39 -3.43 -4.50
C VAL A 98 -6.50 -2.57 -5.38
N ALA A 99 -6.78 -2.57 -6.70
CA ALA A 99 -6.14 -1.63 -7.59
C ALA A 99 -6.67 -0.21 -7.29
N PRO A 100 -5.80 0.79 -7.08
CA PRO A 100 -6.26 2.17 -6.96
C PRO A 100 -6.89 2.64 -8.27
N PRO A 101 -7.77 3.67 -8.24
CA PRO A 101 -8.23 4.32 -9.45
C PRO A 101 -7.04 4.77 -10.31
N ALA A 102 -7.19 4.67 -11.63
CA ALA A 102 -6.17 5.11 -12.58
C ALA A 102 -5.83 6.60 -12.37
N VAL A 103 -4.57 6.96 -12.55
CA VAL A 103 -4.15 8.35 -12.57
C VAL A 103 -4.85 9.05 -13.73
N THR A 104 -5.41 10.22 -13.47
CA THR A 104 -6.11 11.01 -14.48
C THR A 104 -5.54 12.42 -14.53
N ARG A 105 -5.74 13.09 -15.66
CA ARG A 105 -5.31 14.48 -15.85
C ARG A 105 -6.02 15.39 -14.85
N THR A 106 -5.26 16.37 -14.36
CA THR A 106 -5.73 17.37 -13.39
C THR A 106 -5.20 18.74 -13.76
N ASP A 107 -5.99 19.78 -13.44
CA ASP A 107 -5.59 21.18 -13.60
C ASP A 107 -4.66 21.65 -12.47
N ASN A 108 -4.48 20.84 -11.42
CA ASN A 108 -3.51 21.12 -10.37
C ASN A 108 -2.07 20.94 -10.91
N ALA A 109 -1.34 22.05 -10.99
CA ALA A 109 0.00 22.09 -11.56
C ALA A 109 0.99 21.14 -10.86
N GLU A 110 0.96 21.07 -9.52
CA GLU A 110 1.86 20.19 -8.77
C GLU A 110 1.57 18.71 -9.04
N PHE A 111 0.29 18.31 -9.02
CA PHE A 111 -0.08 16.92 -9.26
C PHE A 111 0.15 16.48 -10.70
N LYS A 112 0.01 17.40 -11.65
CA LYS A 112 0.32 17.17 -13.05
C LYS A 112 1.79 16.80 -13.25
N GLU A 113 2.71 17.54 -12.63
CA GLU A 113 4.14 17.25 -12.69
C GLU A 113 4.50 16.01 -11.85
N MET A 114 3.86 15.84 -10.70
CA MET A 114 4.12 14.73 -9.78
C MET A 114 3.85 13.36 -10.41
N PHE A 115 2.83 13.26 -11.25
CA PHE A 115 2.41 12.02 -11.91
C PHE A 115 2.55 12.09 -13.43
N ALA A 116 3.50 12.88 -13.94
CA ALA A 116 3.75 13.03 -15.37
C ALA A 116 3.95 11.66 -16.05
N GLY A 117 3.16 11.38 -17.10
CA GLY A 117 3.16 10.11 -17.84
C GLY A 117 2.39 8.97 -17.18
N GLY A 118 1.85 9.16 -15.97
CA GLY A 118 1.08 8.14 -15.27
C GLY A 118 -0.30 7.85 -15.88
N ASP A 119 -0.82 8.73 -16.73
CA ASP A 119 -2.08 8.56 -17.46
C ASP A 119 -1.96 7.64 -18.70
N GLU A 120 -0.74 7.28 -19.09
CA GLU A 120 -0.45 6.43 -20.26
C GLU A 120 -0.04 4.99 -19.89
N ALA A 121 0.10 4.69 -18.59
CA ALA A 121 0.64 3.46 -18.04
C ALA A 121 -0.39 2.32 -17.86
#